data_AF-A0A2A2LCY4-F1
#
_entry.id   AF-A0A2A2LCY4-F1
#
_cell.length_a   1.000
_cell.length_b   1.000
_cell.length_c   1.000
_cell.angle_alpha   90.00
_cell.angle_beta   90.00
_cell.angle_gamma   90.00
#
_symmetry.space_group_name_H-M   'P 1'
#
loop_
_entity.id
_entity.type
_entity.pdbx_description
1 polymer ?
#
loop_
_entity_poly.entity_id
_entity_poly.type
_entity_poly.pdbx_seq_one_letter_code
_entity_poly.pdbx_strand_id
1 'polypeptide(L)'
;MLLPCVASSILNTLPFILPSLGAAIYISVFNLVMQFIFINDVFFNLPMTATTAPKIVKYFGYLMAMNLFTLLIHVIFYVLLMLNAPAPPFLQPIYVAKNWLPEIAKKQYLVERCKFQK
;
A
#
# COMPACT_ATOMS: atom_id res chain seq x y z
N MET A 1 2.27 -12.77 -20.74
CA MET A 1 3.00 -12.54 -19.48
C MET A 1 2.76 -11.15 -18.84
N LEU A 2 1.86 -10.29 -19.34
CA LEU A 2 1.58 -8.97 -18.73
C LEU A 2 0.63 -9.04 -17.51
N LEU A 3 -0.25 -10.05 -17.45
CA LEU A 3 -1.25 -10.21 -16.39
C LEU A 3 -0.69 -10.16 -14.96
N PRO A 4 0.40 -10.88 -14.59
CA PRO A 4 0.96 -10.81 -13.24
C PRO A 4 1.52 -9.42 -12.90
N CYS A 5 2.04 -8.69 -13.89
CA CYS A 5 2.51 -7.31 -13.69
C CYS A 5 1.35 -6.37 -13.35
N VAL A 6 0.23 -6.50 -14.07
CA VAL A 6 -0.97 -5.68 -13.86
C VAL A 6 -1.65 -6.03 -12.53
N ALA A 7 -1.81 -7.32 -12.24
CA ALA A 7 -2.35 -7.78 -10.96
C ALA A 7 -1.51 -7.24 -9.79
N SER A 8 -0.19 -7.31 -9.91
CA SER A 8 0.72 -6.83 -8.88
C SER A 8 0.74 -5.31 -8.74
N SER A 9 0.56 -4.55 -9.82
CA SER A 9 0.44 -3.09 -9.73
C SER A 9 -0.85 -2.68 -9.01
N ILE A 10 -1.96 -3.36 -9.28
CA ILE A 10 -3.24 -3.15 -8.57
C ILE A 10 -3.06 -3.45 -7.08
N LEU A 11 -2.47 -4.60 -6.75
CA LEU A 11 -2.19 -5.00 -5.37
C LEU A 11 -1.19 -4.07 -4.67
N ASN A 12 -0.32 -3.37 -5.39
CA ASN A 12 0.54 -2.33 -4.81
C ASN A 12 -0.21 -1.05 -4.44
N THR A 13 -1.28 -0.71 -5.17
CA THR A 13 -2.09 0.47 -4.87
C THR A 13 -3.10 0.23 -3.76
N LEU A 14 -3.54 -1.02 -3.59
CA LEU A 14 -4.59 -1.41 -2.65
C LEU A 14 -4.27 -1.05 -1.18
N PRO A 15 -3.06 -1.27 -0.65
CA PRO A 15 -2.68 -0.89 0.72
C PRO A 15 -2.97 0.56 1.09
N PHE A 16 -2.86 1.49 0.14
CA PHE A 16 -3.11 2.92 0.37
C PHE A 16 -4.60 3.26 0.50
N ILE A 17 -5.48 2.39 0.01
CA ILE A 17 -6.94 2.57 0.05
C ILE A 17 -7.52 1.91 1.31
N LEU A 18 -6.82 0.91 1.86
CA LEU A 18 -7.32 0.18 3.02
C LEU A 18 -7.32 1.04 4.29
N PRO A 19 -8.43 1.06 5.05
CA PRO A 19 -8.52 1.83 6.29
C PRO A 19 -7.72 1.23 7.45
N SER A 20 -7.38 -0.06 7.38
CA SER A 20 -6.63 -0.78 8.40
C SER A 20 -5.17 -0.98 7.99
N LEU A 21 -4.24 -0.43 8.78
CA LEU A 21 -2.79 -0.63 8.61
C LEU A 21 -2.39 -2.11 8.63
N GLY A 22 -3.00 -2.94 9.49
CA GLY A 22 -2.71 -4.37 9.56
C GLY A 22 -3.04 -5.08 8.25
N ALA A 23 -4.28 -4.96 7.78
CA ALA A 23 -4.70 -5.48 6.48
C ALA A 23 -3.85 -4.98 5.30
N ALA A 24 -3.44 -3.70 5.30
CA ALA A 24 -2.54 -3.14 4.29
C ALA A 24 -1.16 -3.83 4.27
N ILE A 25 -0.60 -4.11 5.45
CA ILE A 25 0.65 -4.89 5.60
C ILE A 25 0.45 -6.31 5.07
N TYR A 26 -0.63 -7.01 5.46
CA TYR A 26 -0.89 -8.38 5.00
C TYR A 26 -0.99 -8.47 3.47
N ILE A 27 -1.71 -7.55 2.83
CA ILE A 27 -1.84 -7.51 1.36
C ILE A 27 -0.49 -7.19 0.70
N SER A 28 0.30 -6.28 1.28
CA SER A 28 1.62 -5.93 0.73
C SER A 28 2.59 -7.13 0.79
N VAL A 29 2.59 -7.86 1.92
CA VAL A 29 3.37 -9.09 2.08
C VAL A 29 2.90 -10.17 1.11
N PHE A 30 1.59 -10.38 0.99
CA PHE A 30 1.03 -11.32 0.02
C PHE A 30 1.44 -10.97 -1.41
N ASN A 31 1.38 -9.69 -1.79
CA ASN A 31 1.82 -9.22 -3.10
C ASN A 31 3.32 -9.46 -3.32
N LEU A 32 4.17 -9.29 -2.29
CA LEU A 32 5.60 -9.60 -2.37
C LEU A 32 5.85 -11.09 -2.64
N VAL A 33 5.12 -11.98 -1.97
CA VAL A 33 5.24 -13.43 -2.18
C VAL A 33 4.83 -13.80 -3.61
N MET A 34 3.71 -13.25 -4.10
CA MET A 34 3.27 -13.45 -5.48
C MET A 34 4.31 -12.93 -6.48
N GLN A 35 4.86 -11.74 -6.23
CA GLN A 35 5.94 -11.19 -7.05
C GLN A 35 7.15 -12.12 -7.08
N PHE A 36 7.56 -12.64 -5.93
CA PHE A 36 8.70 -13.55 -5.85
C PHE A 36 8.47 -14.86 -6.63
N ILE A 37 7.26 -15.42 -6.60
CA ILE A 37 6.93 -16.62 -7.38
C ILE A 37 7.04 -16.32 -8.88
N PHE A 38 6.43 -15.22 -9.34
CA PHE A 38 6.44 -14.85 -10.75
C PHE A 38 7.83 -14.50 -11.27
N ILE A 39 8.65 -13.82 -10.48
CA ILE A 39 10.00 -13.47 -10.94
C ILE A 39 10.87 -14.72 -11.06
N ASN A 40 10.75 -15.67 -10.13
CA ASN A 40 11.43 -16.97 -10.24
C ASN A 40 11.01 -17.71 -11.51
N ASP A 41 9.71 -17.81 -11.78
CA ASP A 41 9.21 -18.46 -13.00
C ASP A 41 9.76 -17.80 -14.27
N VAL A 42 9.81 -16.46 -14.31
CA VAL A 42 10.41 -15.74 -15.44
C VAL A 42 11.92 -16.03 -15.55
N PHE A 43 12.66 -16.05 -14.45
CA PHE A 43 14.09 -16.37 -14.43
C PHE A 43 14.39 -17.81 -14.88
N PHE A 44 13.57 -18.79 -14.51
CA PHE A 44 13.74 -20.17 -14.98
C PHE A 44 13.48 -20.34 -16.48
N ASN A 45 12.59 -19.54 -17.05
CA ASN A 45 12.29 -19.54 -18.48
C ASN A 45 13.26 -18.69 -19.32
N LEU A 46 14.20 -18.00 -18.68
CA LEU A 46 15.19 -17.16 -19.36
C LEU A 46 16.38 -18.01 -19.84
N PRO A 47 16.78 -17.91 -21.13
CA PRO A 47 17.98 -18.61 -21.59
C PRO A 47 19.20 -18.11 -20.83
N MET A 48 20.03 -19.03 -20.32
CA MET A 48 21.24 -18.68 -19.54
C MET A 48 22.26 -17.84 -20.34
N THR A 49 22.11 -17.77 -21.66
CA THR A 49 22.93 -16.95 -22.57
C THR A 49 22.44 -15.50 -22.72
N ALA A 50 21.35 -15.11 -22.04
CA ALA A 50 20.85 -13.75 -22.07
C ALA A 50 21.86 -12.78 -21.41
N THR A 51 22.57 -12.02 -22.23
CA THR A 51 23.50 -10.96 -21.78
C THR A 51 22.78 -9.74 -21.19
N THR A 52 21.48 -9.61 -21.40
CA THR A 52 20.66 -8.51 -20.87
C THR A 52 19.33 -9.00 -20.32
N ALA A 53 18.95 -8.48 -19.15
CA ALA A 53 17.65 -8.77 -18.57
C ALA A 53 16.52 -8.19 -19.46
N PRO A 54 15.47 -8.97 -19.76
CA PRO A 54 14.32 -8.48 -20.50
C PRO A 54 13.67 -7.27 -19.84
N LYS A 55 13.08 -6.39 -20.65
CA LYS A 55 12.35 -5.20 -20.16
C LYS A 55 11.28 -5.56 -19.13
N ILE A 56 10.62 -6.71 -19.29
CA ILE A 56 9.59 -7.17 -18.35
C ILE A 56 10.16 -7.51 -16.97
N VAL A 57 11.35 -8.11 -16.89
CA VAL A 57 12.04 -8.38 -15.62
C VAL A 57 12.42 -7.07 -14.92
N LYS A 58 12.89 -6.08 -15.68
CA LYS A 58 13.23 -4.75 -15.13
C LYS A 58 12.01 -4.04 -14.56
N TYR A 59 10.89 -4.05 -15.29
CA TYR A 59 9.63 -3.47 -14.81
C TYR A 59 9.11 -4.19 -13.56
N PHE A 60 9.20 -5.51 -13.55
CA PHE A 60 8.79 -6.32 -12.40
C PHE A 60 9.66 -6.06 -11.17
N GLY A 61 10.97 -5.93 -11.35
CA GLY A 61 11.90 -5.53 -10.28
C GLY A 61 11.56 -4.15 -9.70
N TYR A 62 11.19 -3.19 -10.55
CA TYR A 62 10.70 -1.88 -10.10
C TYR A 62 9.42 -2.00 -9.26
N LEU A 63 8.44 -2.79 -9.70
CA LEU A 63 7.22 -3.05 -8.91
C LEU A 63 7.51 -3.68 -7.55
N MET A 64 8.48 -4.60 -7.49
CA MET A 64 8.95 -5.22 -6.25
C MET A 64 9.58 -4.20 -5.30
N ALA A 65 10.44 -3.32 -5.81
CA ALA A 65 11.05 -2.26 -5.03
C ALA A 65 10.01 -1.28 -4.47
N MET A 66 9.02 -0.89 -5.29
CA MET A 66 7.92 -0.02 -4.85
C MET A 66 7.04 -0.70 -3.79
N ASN A 67 6.81 -2.01 -3.90
CA ASN A 67 6.07 -2.77 -2.89
C ASN A 67 6.82 -2.81 -1.56
N LEU A 68 8.13 -3.09 -1.58
CA LEU A 68 9.00 -3.06 -0.40
C LEU A 68 8.99 -1.69 0.28
N PHE A 69 9.10 -0.62 -0.51
CA PHE A 69 9.03 0.73 0.02
C PHE A 69 7.68 1.04 0.67
N THR A 70 6.59 0.62 0.01
CA THR A 70 5.23 0.75 0.54
C THR A 70 5.07 -0.02 1.86
N LEU A 71 5.56 -1.25 1.91
CA LEU A 71 5.53 -2.08 3.12
C LEU A 71 6.31 -1.43 4.26
N LEU A 72 7.52 -0.93 4.01
CA LEU A 72 8.33 -0.24 5.01
C LEU A 72 7.59 0.96 5.59
N ILE A 73 6.95 1.78 4.74
CA ILE A 73 6.14 2.90 5.21
C ILE A 73 5.01 2.42 6.12
N HIS A 74 4.25 1.40 5.71
CA HIS A 74 3.12 0.89 6.51
C HIS A 74 3.58 0.29 7.84
N VAL A 75 4.72 -0.41 7.87
CA VAL A 75 5.32 -0.95 9.10
C VAL A 75 5.79 0.16 10.02
N ILE A 76 6.45 1.21 9.50
CA ILE A 76 6.84 2.38 10.30
C ILE A 76 5.61 3.03 10.92
N PHE A 77 4.55 3.26 10.14
CA PHE A 77 3.30 3.82 10.67
C PHE A 77 2.65 2.91 11.72
N TYR A 78 2.68 1.59 11.52
CA TYR A 78 2.16 0.63 12.49
C TYR A 78 2.93 0.65 13.81
N VAL A 79 4.27 0.72 13.75
CA VAL A 79 5.13 0.81 14.94
C VAL A 79 4.93 2.14 15.67
N LEU A 80 4.85 3.26 14.94
CA LEU A 80 4.57 4.57 15.53
C LEU A 80 3.21 4.59 16.25
N LEU A 81 2.20 3.94 15.66
CA LEU A 81 0.87 3.78 16.29
C LEU A 81 0.96 2.94 17.57
N MET A 82 1.67 1.81 17.54
CA MET A 82 1.83 0.92 18.70
C MET A 82 2.60 1.57 19.85
N LEU A 83 3.61 2.38 19.54
CA LEU A 83 4.41 3.10 20.54
C LEU A 83 3.70 4.34 21.10
N ASN A 84 2.50 4.68 20.63
CA ASN A 84 1.81 5.95 20.92
C ASN A 84 2.73 7.17 20.74
N ALA A 85 3.65 7.10 19.78
CA ALA A 85 4.63 8.16 19.57
C ALA A 85 3.92 9.40 19.01
N PRO A 86 4.27 10.61 19.48
CA PRO A 86 3.73 11.83 18.89
C PRO A 86 4.14 11.90 17.41
N ALA A 87 3.20 12.36 16.56
CA ALA A 87 3.49 12.54 15.15
C ALA A 87 4.74 13.43 14.98
N PRO A 88 5.66 13.08 14.07
CA PRO A 88 6.88 13.86 13.89
C PRO A 88 6.53 15.29 13.43
N PRO A 89 7.34 16.32 13.76
CA PRO A 89 6.98 17.73 13.62
C PRO A 89 6.49 18.14 12.22
N PHE A 90 7.03 17.50 11.18
CA PHE A 90 6.65 17.75 9.79
C PHE A 90 5.30 17.14 9.39
N LEU A 91 4.84 16.09 10.08
CA LEU A 91 3.51 15.49 9.87
C LEU A 91 2.44 16.06 10.81
N GLN A 92 2.85 16.75 11.87
CA GLN A 92 1.93 17.40 12.81
C GLN A 92 0.90 18.31 12.13
N PRO A 93 1.24 19.24 11.22
CA PRO A 93 0.21 20.09 10.59
C PRO A 93 -0.85 19.28 9.82
N ILE A 94 -0.47 18.15 9.22
CA ILE A 94 -1.38 17.27 8.47
C ILE A 94 -2.23 16.41 9.42
N TYR A 95 -1.64 15.89 10.50
CA TYR A 95 -2.34 15.13 11.54
C TYR A 95 -3.27 16.00 12.38
N VAL A 96 -2.84 17.22 12.70
CA VAL A 96 -3.63 18.26 13.36
C VAL A 96 -4.80 18.63 12.45
N ALA A 97 -4.62 18.86 11.15
CA ALA A 97 -5.74 19.09 10.24
C ALA A 97 -6.76 17.93 10.20
N LYS A 98 -6.31 16.68 10.32
CA LYS A 98 -7.19 15.49 10.40
C LYS A 98 -7.91 15.36 11.75
N ASN A 99 -7.24 15.68 12.85
CA ASN A 99 -7.80 15.66 14.21
C ASN A 99 -8.67 16.90 14.52
N TRP A 100 -8.45 18.01 13.81
CA TRP A 100 -9.23 19.25 13.86
C TRP A 100 -10.29 19.32 12.76
N LEU A 101 -10.40 18.32 11.88
CA LEU A 101 -11.52 18.22 10.97
C LEU A 101 -12.77 18.10 11.85
N PRO A 102 -13.60 19.14 11.92
CA PRO A 102 -14.40 19.38 13.10
C PRO A 102 -15.46 18.28 13.22
N GLU A 103 -15.66 17.76 14.43
CA GLU A 103 -16.78 16.86 14.75
C GLU A 103 -18.14 17.41 14.30
N ILE A 104 -18.21 18.72 14.05
CA ILE A 104 -19.32 19.46 13.46
C ILE A 104 -19.72 18.86 12.09
N ALA A 105 -18.77 18.52 11.22
CA ALA A 105 -19.03 17.89 9.92
C ALA A 105 -19.52 16.43 10.08
N LYS A 106 -19.06 15.75 11.13
CA LYS A 106 -19.49 14.38 11.48
C LYS A 106 -20.91 14.36 12.05
N LYS A 107 -21.28 15.37 12.85
CA LYS A 107 -22.64 15.58 13.37
C LYS A 107 -23.62 16.00 12.29
N GLN A 108 -23.24 16.85 11.34
CA GLN A 108 -24.14 17.26 10.24
C GLN A 108 -24.60 16.08 9.38
N TYR A 109 -23.71 15.13 9.07
CA TYR A 109 -24.05 13.94 8.29
C TYR A 109 -25.01 12.97 9.03
N LEU A 110 -24.87 12.86 10.35
CA LEU A 110 -25.78 12.05 11.20
C LEU A 110 -27.15 12.73 11.38
N VAL A 111 -27.20 14.06 11.47
CA VAL A 111 -28.44 14.82 11.58
C VAL A 111 -29.24 14.80 10.27
N GLU A 112 -28.56 14.84 9.11
CA GLU A 112 -29.23 14.71 7.82
C GLU A 112 -29.82 13.31 7.62
N ARG A 113 -29.11 12.24 7.99
CA ARG A 113 -29.67 10.87 7.94
C ARG A 113 -30.94 10.69 8.78
N CYS A 114 -31.00 11.30 9.96
CA CYS A 114 -32.20 11.21 10.82
C CYS A 114 -33.41 12.01 10.28
N LYS A 115 -33.19 12.96 9.36
CA LYS A 115 -34.30 13.70 8.71
C LYS A 115 -34.91 12.96 7.52
N PHE A 116 -34.18 12.04 6.89
CA PHE A 116 -34.66 11.24 5.76
C PHE A 116 -35.29 9.89 6.15
N GLN A 117 -35.43 9.60 7.46
CA GLN A 117 -36.12 8.42 7.98
C GLN A 117 -37.48 8.73 8.65
N LYS A 118 -38.04 9.92 8.45
CA LYS A 118 -39.44 10.22 8.79
C LYS A 118 -40.34 10.02 7.60
#